data_AF-A0A2L0EIU5-F1
#
_entry.id   AF-A0A2L0EIU5-F1
#
_cell.length_a   1.000
_cell.length_b   1.000
_cell.length_c   1.000
_cell.angle_alpha   90.00
_cell.angle_beta   90.00
_cell.angle_gamma   90.00
#
_symmetry.space_group_name_H-M   'P 1'
#
loop_
_entity.id
_entity.type
_entity.pdbx_description
1 polymer ?
#
loop_
_entity_poly.entity_id
_entity_poly.type
_entity_poly.pdbx_seq_one_letter_code
_entity_poly.pdbx_strand_id
1 'polypeptide(L)'
;MTLPLRGVYAVTPTRRRRFLWAAWWTGEPAREPFRPPDASQGGARTAEEARAQAERAAGRPLVEIEPAWATAWARVLRGEPPWPRPRARREAPAEPPPPGPPRGASARPSSARGVSPFVVLGLPDAAGVAEVRRAFRRLALATHPDRGGDAAEFMRVKWAHDEAMSRLARPRRRDR
;
A
#
# COMPACT_ATOMS: atom_id res chain seq x y z
N MET A 1 45.36 11.43 0.52
CA MET A 1 45.02 10.12 -0.08
C MET A 1 43.53 10.11 -0.33
N THR A 2 43.09 10.45 -1.55
CA THR A 2 41.68 10.41 -1.93
C THR A 2 41.32 8.94 -2.13
N LEU A 3 40.51 8.37 -1.24
CA LEU A 3 39.99 7.03 -1.42
C LEU A 3 39.30 6.95 -2.80
N PRO A 4 39.52 5.87 -3.58
CA PRO A 4 38.82 5.72 -4.85
C PRO A 4 37.32 5.77 -4.57
N LEU A 5 36.62 6.69 -5.24
CA LEU A 5 35.17 6.80 -5.16
C LEU A 5 34.58 5.43 -5.47
N ARG A 6 33.95 4.83 -4.47
CA ARG A 6 33.28 3.53 -4.64
C ARG A 6 32.10 3.76 -5.56
N GLY A 7 32.12 3.12 -6.73
CA GLY A 7 30.97 3.14 -7.63
C GLY A 7 29.81 2.40 -6.98
N VAL A 8 28.62 3.01 -7.02
CA VAL A 8 27.41 2.47 -6.41
C VAL A 8 26.27 2.39 -7.43
N TYR A 9 25.34 1.46 -7.22
CA TYR A 9 24.13 1.33 -8.03
C TYR A 9 22.92 1.06 -7.14
N ALA A 10 21.76 1.52 -7.59
CA ALA A 10 20.47 1.22 -7.00
C ALA A 10 19.57 0.58 -8.05
N VAL A 11 18.68 -0.31 -7.61
CA VAL A 11 17.69 -0.97 -8.47
C VAL A 11 16.30 -0.91 -7.84
N THR A 12 15.27 -0.65 -8.64
CA THR A 12 13.88 -0.64 -8.18
C THR A 12 12.94 -1.34 -9.17
N PRO A 13 11.94 -2.11 -8.69
CA PRO A 13 10.93 -2.68 -9.57
C PRO A 13 9.99 -1.60 -10.11
N THR A 14 9.63 -1.74 -11.38
CA THR A 14 8.68 -0.88 -12.08
C THR A 14 7.32 -1.57 -12.21
N ARG A 15 6.27 -0.80 -12.52
CA ARG A 15 4.88 -1.30 -12.65
C ARG A 15 4.70 -2.44 -13.66
N ARG A 16 5.63 -2.62 -14.61
CA ARG A 16 5.54 -3.65 -15.66
C ARG A 16 6.33 -4.94 -15.34
N ARG A 17 6.63 -5.23 -14.06
CA ARG A 17 7.52 -6.34 -13.67
C ARG A 17 8.87 -6.29 -14.39
N ARG A 18 9.42 -5.07 -14.50
CA ARG A 18 10.76 -4.79 -15.03
C ARG A 18 11.54 -4.01 -13.98
N PHE A 19 12.85 -4.03 -14.02
CA PHE A 19 13.69 -3.28 -13.11
C PHE A 19 14.28 -2.04 -13.80
N LEU A 20 14.34 -0.95 -13.05
CA LEU A 20 15.09 0.25 -13.39
C LEU A 20 16.32 0.28 -12.49
N TRP A 21 17.50 0.40 -13.09
CA TRP A 21 18.74 0.65 -12.37
C TRP A 21 19.24 2.07 -12.62
N ALA A 22 19.94 2.60 -11.63
CA ALA A 22 20.65 3.87 -11.69
C ALA A 22 22.01 3.69 -10.99
N ALA A 23 23.06 4.25 -11.56
CA ALA A 23 24.42 4.06 -11.08
C ALA A 23 25.20 5.38 -11.00
N TRP A 24 26.06 5.48 -10.00
CA TRP A 24 26.90 6.63 -9.70
C TRP A 24 28.33 6.14 -9.46
N TRP A 25 29.28 6.56 -10.29
CA TRP A 25 30.69 6.17 -10.19
C TRP A 25 31.66 7.34 -10.38
N THR A 26 31.19 8.50 -10.87
CA THR A 26 31.99 9.73 -10.89
C THR A 26 31.89 10.52 -9.58
N GLY A 27 31.03 10.07 -8.66
CA GLY A 27 30.84 10.64 -7.34
C GLY A 27 29.78 9.84 -6.57
N GLU A 28 29.63 10.13 -5.29
CA GLU A 28 28.57 9.53 -4.48
C GLU A 28 27.20 10.16 -4.80
N PRO A 29 26.09 9.44 -4.59
CA PRO A 29 24.76 9.99 -4.75
C PRO A 29 24.47 10.99 -3.62
N ALA A 30 24.07 12.21 -3.98
CA ALA A 30 23.73 13.29 -3.04
C ALA A 30 22.22 13.55 -3.06
N ARG A 31 21.62 13.78 -1.88
CA ARG A 31 20.18 14.03 -1.75
C ARG A 31 19.81 15.48 -2.04
N GLU A 32 20.68 16.42 -1.65
CA GLU A 32 20.46 17.85 -1.78
C GLU A 32 21.78 18.58 -2.11
N PRO A 33 21.91 19.18 -3.31
CA PRO A 33 21.02 18.99 -4.46
C PRO A 33 21.01 17.52 -4.90
N PHE A 34 19.85 17.05 -5.40
CA PHE A 34 19.75 15.68 -5.87
C PHE A 34 20.69 15.46 -7.07
N ARG A 35 21.65 14.56 -6.91
CA ARG A 35 22.64 14.29 -7.95
C ARG A 35 22.12 13.23 -8.94
N PRO A 36 22.02 13.56 -10.24
CA PRO A 36 21.63 12.58 -11.25
C PRO A 36 22.65 11.43 -11.33
N PRO A 37 22.22 10.21 -11.67
CA PRO A 37 23.13 9.10 -11.93
C PRO A 37 23.97 9.35 -13.18
N ASP A 38 25.15 8.75 -13.20
CA ASP A 38 26.04 8.74 -14.36
C ASP A 38 25.44 7.93 -15.52
N ALA A 39 24.77 6.82 -15.20
CA ALA A 39 23.89 6.12 -16.13
C ALA A 39 22.70 5.48 -15.45
N SER A 40 21.65 5.28 -16.24
CA SER A 40 20.47 4.55 -15.82
C SER A 40 19.82 3.87 -17.02
N GLN A 41 19.22 2.71 -16.81
CA GLN A 41 18.42 2.06 -17.84
C GLN A 41 17.29 1.25 -17.20
N GLY A 42 16.12 1.30 -17.82
CA GLY A 42 14.96 0.51 -17.44
C GLY A 42 14.78 -0.67 -18.39
N GLY A 43 14.11 -1.72 -17.91
CA GLY A 43 13.71 -2.84 -18.75
C GLY A 43 14.39 -4.17 -18.44
N ALA A 44 15.30 -4.20 -17.46
CA ALA A 44 15.87 -5.44 -16.95
C ALA A 44 14.77 -6.38 -16.45
N ARG A 45 14.90 -7.67 -16.73
CA ARG A 45 13.94 -8.72 -16.34
C ARG A 45 14.16 -9.16 -14.90
N THR A 46 15.40 -9.06 -14.41
CA THR A 46 15.78 -9.40 -13.04
C THR A 46 16.67 -8.31 -12.42
N ALA A 47 16.79 -8.33 -11.09
CA ALA A 47 17.71 -7.44 -10.37
C ALA A 47 19.19 -7.71 -10.74
N GLU A 48 19.55 -8.98 -10.95
CA GLU A 48 20.88 -9.39 -11.38
C GLU A 48 21.22 -8.87 -12.79
N GLU A 49 20.26 -8.96 -13.73
CA GLU A 49 20.44 -8.40 -15.07
C GLU A 49 20.60 -6.88 -15.02
N ALA A 50 19.90 -6.21 -14.10
CA ALA A 50 20.02 -4.77 -13.88
C ALA A 50 21.42 -4.41 -13.32
N ARG A 51 21.94 -5.19 -12.36
CA ARG A 51 23.30 -5.07 -11.84
C ARG A 51 24.34 -5.26 -12.96
N ALA A 52 24.23 -6.33 -13.74
CA ALA A 52 25.14 -6.59 -14.84
C ALA A 52 25.15 -5.46 -15.88
N GLN A 53 23.99 -4.87 -16.18
CA GLN A 53 23.91 -3.68 -17.04
C GLN A 53 24.60 -2.45 -16.42
N ALA A 54 24.39 -2.21 -15.12
CA ALA A 54 25.02 -1.11 -14.41
C ALA A 54 26.56 -1.24 -14.38
N GLU A 55 27.07 -2.42 -14.03
CA GLU A 55 28.51 -2.70 -14.02
C GLU A 55 29.13 -2.58 -15.43
N ARG A 56 28.43 -3.07 -16.46
CA ARG A 56 28.85 -2.88 -17.86
C ARG A 56 28.92 -1.41 -18.25
N ALA A 57 27.96 -0.59 -17.83
CA ALA A 57 27.95 0.84 -18.12
C ALA A 57 29.09 1.58 -17.41
N ALA A 58 29.42 1.19 -16.17
CA ALA A 58 30.50 1.79 -15.40
C ALA A 58 31.90 1.25 -15.76
N GLY A 59 31.97 0.14 -16.50
CA GLY A 59 33.21 -0.58 -16.81
C GLY A 59 33.92 -1.16 -15.58
N ARG A 60 33.20 -1.31 -14.47
CA ARG A 60 33.75 -1.72 -13.16
C ARG A 60 32.64 -2.32 -12.27
N PRO A 61 32.98 -3.14 -11.26
CA PRO A 61 32.00 -3.60 -10.28
C PRO A 61 31.44 -2.43 -9.46
N LEU A 62 30.15 -2.48 -9.17
CA LEU A 62 29.43 -1.46 -8.40
C LEU A 62 28.84 -2.09 -7.13
N VAL A 63 28.75 -1.29 -6.06
CA VAL A 63 28.15 -1.70 -4.79
C VAL A 63 26.66 -1.34 -4.79
N GLU A 64 25.81 -2.29 -4.40
CA GLU A 64 24.37 -2.01 -4.27
C GLU A 64 24.09 -1.09 -3.08
N ILE A 65 23.27 -0.07 -3.31
CA ILE A 65 22.76 0.84 -2.28
C ILE A 65 21.23 0.79 -2.24
N GLU A 66 20.63 1.55 -1.32
CA GLU A 66 19.19 1.54 -1.11
C GLU A 66 18.37 1.74 -2.41
N PRO A 67 17.38 0.88 -2.69
CA PRO A 67 16.44 1.02 -3.82
C PRO A 67 15.71 2.37 -3.90
N ALA A 68 15.68 3.10 -2.78
CA ALA A 68 15.14 4.44 -2.67
C ALA A 68 15.79 5.41 -3.66
N TRP A 69 17.08 5.25 -3.97
CA TRP A 69 17.80 6.07 -4.96
C TRP A 69 17.33 5.83 -6.39
N ALA A 70 17.15 4.57 -6.79
CA ALA A 70 16.57 4.24 -8.11
C ALA A 70 15.11 4.68 -8.20
N THR A 71 14.38 4.61 -7.08
CA THR A 71 13.00 5.10 -7.00
C THR A 71 12.94 6.61 -7.14
N ALA A 72 13.86 7.34 -6.49
CA ALA A 72 13.99 8.78 -6.61
C ALA A 72 14.32 9.18 -8.06
N TRP A 73 15.24 8.47 -8.71
CA TRP A 73 15.53 8.69 -10.12
C TRP A 73 14.33 8.41 -11.03
N ALA A 74 13.58 7.33 -10.77
CA ALA A 74 12.35 7.02 -11.49
C ALA A 74 11.30 8.15 -11.42
N ARG A 75 11.31 8.94 -10.33
CA ARG A 75 10.44 10.10 -10.15
C ARG A 75 10.93 11.31 -10.92
N VAL A 76 12.24 11.58 -10.89
CA VAL A 76 12.85 12.64 -11.69
C VAL A 76 12.57 12.42 -13.18
N LEU A 77 12.67 11.18 -13.69
CA LEU A 77 12.29 10.84 -15.06
C LEU A 77 10.81 11.09 -15.38
N ARG A 78 9.93 11.17 -14.37
CA ARG A 78 8.50 11.52 -14.51
C ARG A 78 8.22 13.02 -14.30
N GLY A 79 9.25 13.84 -14.07
CA GLY A 79 9.07 15.25 -13.70
C GLY A 79 8.56 15.46 -12.27
N GLU A 80 8.64 14.43 -11.43
CA GLU A 80 8.31 14.51 -10.00
C GLU A 80 9.57 14.81 -9.16
N PRO A 81 9.43 15.37 -7.94
CA PRO A 81 10.55 15.51 -7.03
C PRO A 81 11.14 14.13 -6.65
N PRO A 82 12.48 14.00 -6.54
CA PRO A 82 13.18 12.74 -6.28
C PRO A 82 12.72 12.12 -4.96
N TRP A 83 12.68 12.94 -3.92
CA TRP A 83 12.19 12.54 -2.61
C TRP A 83 10.76 13.05 -2.44
N PRO A 84 9.82 12.20 -2.00
CA PRO A 84 8.51 12.72 -1.64
C PRO A 84 8.75 13.73 -0.53
N ARG A 85 8.13 14.91 -0.62
CA ARG A 85 8.01 15.73 0.58
C ARG A 85 7.46 14.78 1.66
N PRO A 86 8.08 14.75 2.86
CA PRO A 86 7.44 14.07 3.98
C PRO A 86 6.00 14.54 3.91
N ARG A 87 5.04 13.62 3.84
CA ARG A 87 3.65 14.02 4.03
C ARG A 87 3.74 14.79 5.32
N ALA A 88 3.56 16.13 5.27
CA ALA A 88 3.45 16.93 6.47
C ALA A 88 2.49 16.09 7.28
N ARG A 89 2.98 15.54 8.40
CA ARG A 89 2.16 14.75 9.32
C ARG A 89 1.03 15.71 9.52
N ARG A 90 -0.10 15.47 8.83
CA ARG A 90 -1.18 16.43 8.65
C ARG A 90 -1.43 16.87 10.06
N GLU A 91 -1.01 18.10 10.41
CA GLU A 91 -0.72 18.45 11.80
C GLU A 91 -1.90 17.92 12.56
N ALA A 92 -1.66 16.82 13.28
CA ALA A 92 -2.74 16.22 14.01
C ALA A 92 -3.09 17.36 14.96
N PRO A 93 -4.35 17.84 14.99
CA PRO A 93 -4.73 18.73 16.08
C PRO A 93 -4.15 18.11 17.36
N ALA A 94 -3.63 18.94 18.28
CA ALA A 94 -2.91 18.47 19.48
C ALA A 94 -3.74 17.54 20.39
N GLU A 95 -4.97 17.23 20.01
CA GLU A 95 -5.76 16.14 20.54
C GLU A 95 -5.40 14.82 19.82
N PRO A 96 -5.05 13.75 20.55
CA PRO A 96 -5.02 12.42 19.94
C PRO A 96 -6.36 12.22 19.22
N PRO A 97 -6.38 11.76 17.96
CA PRO A 97 -7.65 11.39 17.34
C PRO A 97 -8.35 10.45 18.33
N PRO A 98 -9.67 10.62 18.59
CA PRO A 98 -10.38 9.72 19.48
C PRO A 98 -10.01 8.29 19.07
N PRO A 99 -9.71 7.39 20.02
CA PRO A 99 -9.18 6.08 19.70
C PRO A 99 -10.02 5.51 18.57
N GLY A 100 -9.40 5.35 17.39
CA GLY A 100 -10.08 4.76 16.25
C GLY A 100 -10.71 3.46 16.74
N PRO A 101 -11.94 3.14 16.33
CA PRO A 101 -12.65 1.99 16.87
C PRO A 101 -11.72 0.78 16.88
N PRO A 102 -11.67 0.00 17.97
CA PRO A 102 -10.79 -1.15 18.05
C PRO A 102 -10.94 -1.93 16.76
N ARG A 103 -9.81 -2.30 16.12
CA ARG A 103 -9.81 -3.13 14.92
C ARG A 103 -10.65 -4.38 15.21
N GLY A 104 -11.92 -4.36 14.82
CA GLY A 104 -12.89 -5.37 15.22
C GLY A 104 -14.30 -4.89 15.58
N ALA A 105 -14.58 -3.60 15.74
CA ALA A 105 -15.96 -3.13 15.93
C ALA A 105 -16.20 -1.78 15.24
N SER A 106 -16.61 -1.80 13.97
CA SER A 106 -17.27 -0.64 13.37
C SER A 106 -18.42 -0.22 14.31
N ALA A 107 -18.45 1.04 14.73
CA ALA A 107 -19.49 1.54 15.64
C ALA A 107 -20.88 1.19 15.05
N ARG A 108 -21.71 0.50 15.84
CA ARG A 108 -23.04 0.06 15.43
C ARG A 108 -23.87 1.26 14.99
N PRO A 109 -24.30 1.35 13.73
CA PRO A 109 -25.15 2.46 13.30
C PRO A 109 -26.46 2.43 14.07
N SER A 110 -26.99 3.61 14.39
CA SER A 110 -28.21 3.77 15.18
C SER A 110 -29.40 2.95 14.66
N SER A 111 -29.50 2.85 13.33
CA SER A 111 -30.53 2.08 12.62
C SER A 111 -30.35 0.56 12.65
N ALA A 112 -29.25 0.05 13.21
CA ALA A 112 -28.95 -1.37 13.32
C ALA A 112 -28.94 -1.87 14.78
N ARG A 113 -29.34 -1.03 15.73
CA ARG A 113 -29.48 -1.44 17.14
C ARG A 113 -30.56 -2.52 17.26
N GLY A 114 -30.22 -3.64 17.90
CA GLY A 114 -31.14 -4.76 18.11
C GLY A 114 -31.34 -5.68 16.90
N VAL A 115 -30.75 -5.38 15.74
CA VAL A 115 -30.90 -6.20 14.52
C VAL A 115 -29.71 -7.15 14.37
N SER A 116 -29.98 -8.42 14.01
CA SER A 116 -28.91 -9.39 13.69
C SER A 116 -28.15 -8.93 12.44
N PRO A 117 -26.80 -9.02 12.40
CA PRO A 117 -26.02 -8.72 11.20
C PRO A 117 -26.44 -9.58 10.00
N PHE A 118 -26.86 -10.83 10.22
CA PHE A 118 -27.32 -11.71 9.15
C PHE A 118 -28.63 -11.20 8.53
N VAL A 119 -29.55 -10.66 9.35
CA VAL A 119 -30.80 -10.03 8.87
C VAL A 119 -30.51 -8.82 8.00
N VAL A 120 -29.55 -7.96 8.40
CA VAL A 120 -29.15 -6.80 7.58
C VAL A 120 -28.56 -7.23 6.23
N LEU A 121 -27.88 -8.37 6.17
CA LEU A 121 -27.35 -8.95 4.93
C LEU A 121 -28.40 -9.74 4.12
N GLY A 122 -29.61 -9.94 4.66
CA GLY A 122 -30.64 -10.79 4.07
C GLY A 122 -30.24 -12.27 4.06
N LEU A 123 -29.58 -12.74 5.11
CA LEU A 123 -29.07 -14.09 5.27
C LEU A 123 -29.64 -14.76 6.54
N PRO A 124 -29.74 -16.10 6.55
CA PRO A 124 -30.02 -16.84 7.79
C PRO A 124 -28.84 -16.75 8.76
N ASP A 125 -29.10 -16.90 10.07
CA ASP A 125 -28.03 -16.91 11.10
C ASP A 125 -27.06 -18.10 10.94
N ALA A 126 -27.43 -19.12 10.16
CA ALA A 126 -26.60 -20.26 9.80
C ALA A 126 -25.68 -20.00 8.58
N ALA A 127 -25.74 -18.82 7.97
CA ALA A 127 -25.00 -18.53 6.74
C ALA A 127 -23.48 -18.62 6.92
N GLY A 128 -22.82 -19.20 5.93
CA GLY A 128 -21.37 -19.37 5.90
C GLY A 128 -20.62 -18.10 5.46
N VAL A 129 -19.30 -18.10 5.66
CA VAL A 129 -18.40 -16.99 5.27
C VAL A 129 -18.56 -16.59 3.79
N ALA A 130 -18.70 -17.58 2.90
CA ALA A 130 -18.84 -17.34 1.47
C ALA A 130 -20.14 -16.57 1.14
N GLU A 131 -21.22 -16.88 1.86
CA GLU A 131 -22.54 -16.27 1.66
C GLU A 131 -22.57 -14.85 2.20
N VAL A 132 -21.99 -14.63 3.39
CA VAL A 132 -21.79 -13.29 3.98
C VAL A 132 -21.02 -12.38 3.01
N ARG A 133 -19.92 -12.87 2.44
CA ARG A 133 -19.13 -12.10 1.47
C ARG A 133 -19.89 -11.81 0.18
N ARG A 134 -20.67 -12.78 -0.32
CA ARG A 134 -21.49 -12.62 -1.54
C ARG A 134 -22.59 -11.58 -1.32
N ALA A 135 -23.32 -11.67 -0.21
CA ALA A 135 -24.37 -10.73 0.15
C ALA A 135 -23.81 -9.31 0.34
N PHE A 136 -22.68 -9.18 1.04
CA PHE A 136 -22.01 -7.90 1.22
C PHE A 136 -21.63 -7.25 -0.11
N ARG A 137 -20.99 -7.97 -1.04
CA ARG A 137 -20.63 -7.41 -2.35
C ARG A 137 -21.84 -6.90 -3.13
N ARG A 138 -22.94 -7.66 -3.12
CA ARG A 138 -24.18 -7.26 -3.80
C ARG A 138 -24.76 -5.97 -3.20
N LEU A 139 -24.87 -5.92 -1.87
CA LEU A 139 -25.45 -4.77 -1.16
C LEU A 139 -24.53 -3.54 -1.20
N ALA A 140 -23.22 -3.74 -1.11
CA ALA A 140 -22.22 -2.68 -1.22
C ALA A 140 -22.29 -1.99 -2.59
N LEU A 141 -22.49 -2.75 -3.68
CA LEU A 141 -22.67 -2.16 -5.02
C LEU A 141 -23.98 -1.40 -5.16
N ALA A 142 -25.06 -1.88 -4.54
CA ALA A 142 -26.38 -1.24 -4.59
C ALA A 142 -26.45 0.05 -3.75
N THR A 143 -25.74 0.09 -2.62
CA THR A 143 -25.80 1.20 -1.65
C THR A 143 -24.63 2.19 -1.80
N HIS A 144 -23.72 1.98 -2.77
CA HIS A 144 -22.51 2.81 -2.89
C HIS A 144 -22.86 4.27 -3.23
N PRO A 145 -22.39 5.27 -2.46
CA PRO A 145 -22.70 6.68 -2.71
C PRO A 145 -22.23 7.16 -4.09
N ASP A 146 -21.07 6.71 -4.57
CA ASP A 146 -20.57 7.04 -5.92
C ASP A 146 -21.47 6.53 -7.06
N ARG A 147 -22.44 5.65 -6.78
CA ARG A 147 -23.43 5.15 -7.75
C ARG A 147 -24.84 5.67 -7.46
N GLY A 148 -24.97 6.71 -6.64
CA GLY A 148 -26.24 7.30 -6.23
C GLY A 148 -26.92 6.58 -5.06
N GLY A 149 -26.21 5.71 -4.34
CA GLY A 149 -26.71 5.04 -3.14
C GLY A 149 -26.58 5.90 -1.87
N ASP A 150 -27.14 5.41 -0.76
CA ASP A 150 -27.09 6.10 0.51
C ASP A 150 -25.88 5.68 1.38
N ALA A 151 -25.12 6.68 1.85
CA ALA A 151 -23.93 6.44 2.65
C ALA A 151 -24.25 5.79 4.01
N ALA A 152 -25.40 6.09 4.62
CA ALA A 152 -25.81 5.50 5.89
C ALA A 152 -26.23 4.03 5.71
N GLU A 153 -26.89 3.69 4.61
CA GLU A 153 -27.17 2.31 4.22
C GLU A 153 -25.90 1.52 3.94
N PHE A 154 -24.94 2.10 3.22
CA PHE A 154 -23.64 1.46 2.99
C PHE A 154 -22.91 1.18 4.32
N MET A 155 -22.91 2.14 5.25
CA MET A 155 -22.34 1.94 6.59
C MET A 155 -23.06 0.83 7.36
N ARG A 156 -24.38 0.72 7.24
CA ARG A 156 -25.19 -0.35 7.85
C ARG A 156 -24.79 -1.73 7.31
N VAL A 157 -24.66 -1.85 5.99
CA VAL A 157 -24.24 -3.07 5.29
C VAL A 157 -22.80 -3.46 5.67
N LYS A 158 -21.89 -2.48 5.71
CA LYS A 158 -20.49 -2.69 6.13
C LYS A 158 -20.41 -3.18 7.57
N TRP A 159 -21.13 -2.53 8.49
CA TRP A 159 -21.19 -2.97 9.89
C TRP A 159 -21.66 -4.42 10.00
N ALA A 160 -22.73 -4.78 9.31
CA ALA A 160 -23.30 -6.12 9.37
C ALA A 160 -22.33 -7.19 8.84
N HIS A 161 -21.62 -6.91 7.75
CA HIS A 161 -20.56 -7.79 7.25
C HIS A 161 -19.45 -7.99 8.29
N ASP A 162 -18.93 -6.91 8.87
CA ASP A 162 -17.82 -6.98 9.82
C ASP A 162 -18.23 -7.80 11.06
N GLU A 163 -19.41 -7.54 11.61
CA GLU A 163 -19.96 -8.27 12.78
C GLU A 163 -20.24 -9.75 12.45
N ALA A 164 -20.83 -10.07 11.30
CA ALA A 164 -21.07 -11.46 10.89
C ALA A 164 -19.76 -12.24 10.74
N MET A 165 -18.74 -11.62 10.13
CA MET A 165 -17.40 -12.21 10.00
C MET A 165 -16.74 -12.45 11.36
N SER A 166 -16.88 -11.49 12.30
CA SER A 166 -16.39 -11.67 13.67
C SER A 166 -17.11 -12.81 14.40
N ARG A 167 -18.43 -12.99 14.22
CA ARG A 167 -19.17 -14.11 14.82
C ARG A 167 -18.76 -15.46 14.26
N LEU A 168 -18.51 -15.54 12.96
CA LEU A 168 -18.04 -16.76 12.30
C LEU A 168 -16.59 -17.11 12.63
N ALA A 169 -15.74 -16.11 12.90
CA ALA A 169 -14.34 -16.31 13.28
C ALA A 169 -14.14 -16.69 14.75
N ARG A 170 -15.08 -16.35 15.63
CA ARG A 170 -15.03 -16.77 17.04
C ARG A 170 -15.34 -18.27 17.13
N PRO A 171 -14.51 -19.08 17.82
CA PRO A 171 -14.86 -20.47 18.07
C PRO A 171 -16.19 -20.50 18.82
N ARG A 172 -17.16 -21.29 18.32
CA ARG A 172 -18.40 -21.55 19.03
C ARG A 172 -18.01 -22.09 20.41
N ARG A 173 -18.19 -21.29 21.47
CA ARG A 173 -18.19 -21.86 22.82
C ARG A 173 -19.32 -22.89 22.82
N ARG A 174 -18.96 -24.17 22.91
CA ARG A 174 -19.91 -25.23 23.24
C ARG A 174 -20.36 -24.93 24.66
N ASP A 175 -21.50 -24.28 24.79
CA ASP A 175 -22.24 -24.35 26.05
C ASP A 175 -22.69 -25.81 26.22
N ARG A 176 -22.43 -26.30 27.42
CA ARG A 176 -22.59 -27.68 27.88
C ARG A 176 -24.05 -27.98 28.21
#